data_AF-A0A255DRV2-F1
#
_entry.id   AF-A0A255DRV2-F1
#
_cell.length_a   1.000
_cell.length_b   1.000
_cell.length_c   1.000
_cell.angle_alpha   90.00
_cell.angle_beta   90.00
_cell.angle_gamma   90.00
#
_symmetry.space_group_name_H-M   'P 1'
#
loop_
_entity.id
_entity.type
_entity.pdbx_description
1 polymer ?
#
loop_
_entity_poly.entity_id
_entity_poly.type
_entity_poly.pdbx_seq_one_letter_code
_entity_poly.pdbx_strand_id
1 'polypeptide(L)'
;MILVAAASAALLLGSLAVCAAAPGVSCPPQNQSQIDIVDGPITCGDAYATAAQYQAEGEKYQQIGPFTCYSGTAMTQPVVLNCTSDSAEFAVSTVPQQ
;
A
#
# COMPACT_ATOMS: atom_id res chain seq x y z
N MET A 1 -51.50 27.08 -8.20
CA MET A 1 -50.48 26.61 -9.15
C MET A 1 -49.36 27.64 -9.19
N ILE A 2 -48.13 27.21 -8.88
CA ILE A 2 -46.82 27.60 -9.43
C ILE A 2 -45.76 27.20 -8.39
N LEU A 3 -44.85 26.34 -8.85
CA LEU A 3 -43.73 25.69 -8.18
C LEU A 3 -42.47 26.56 -8.17
N VAL A 4 -41.41 26.02 -7.53
CA VAL A 4 -39.96 26.16 -7.80
C VAL A 4 -39.27 27.15 -6.84
N ALA A 5 -38.54 26.74 -5.79
CA ALA A 5 -37.32 25.92 -5.67
C ALA A 5 -36.02 26.63 -6.14
N ALA A 6 -35.09 26.89 -5.21
CA ALA A 6 -33.64 27.08 -5.43
C ALA A 6 -33.01 27.49 -4.08
N ALA A 7 -31.82 27.07 -3.65
CA ALA A 7 -30.87 26.06 -4.13
C ALA A 7 -29.97 25.79 -2.92
N SER A 8 -29.92 24.54 -2.44
CA SER A 8 -29.05 24.15 -1.34
C SER A 8 -27.64 23.91 -1.87
N ALA A 9 -26.64 24.41 -1.13
CA ALA A 9 -25.23 24.39 -1.46
C ALA A 9 -24.72 23.01 -1.91
N ALA A 10 -24.01 23.00 -3.04
CA ALA A 10 -23.26 21.84 -3.50
C ALA A 10 -22.08 21.59 -2.54
N LEU A 11 -22.19 20.54 -1.73
CA LEU A 11 -21.06 19.98 -1.00
C LEU A 11 -20.09 19.36 -2.01
N LEU A 12 -18.90 19.94 -2.10
CA LEU A 12 -17.74 19.38 -2.80
C LEU A 12 -17.34 18.06 -2.12
N LEU A 13 -17.89 16.94 -2.59
CA LEU A 13 -17.38 15.61 -2.26
C LEU A 13 -16.09 15.39 -3.05
N GLY A 14 -14.96 15.71 -2.42
CA GLY A 14 -13.64 15.28 -2.88
C GLY A 14 -13.60 13.77 -2.92
N SER A 15 -13.68 13.21 -4.13
CA SER A 15 -13.47 11.79 -4.39
C SER A 15 -11.98 11.50 -4.25
N LEU A 16 -11.53 11.12 -3.05
CA LEU A 16 -10.32 10.32 -2.92
C LEU A 16 -10.67 8.94 -3.46
N ALA A 17 -10.51 8.76 -4.77
CA ALA A 17 -10.56 7.44 -5.38
C ALA A 17 -9.38 6.64 -4.81
N VAL A 18 -9.64 5.92 -3.73
CA VAL A 18 -8.74 4.91 -3.21
C VAL A 18 -8.81 3.74 -4.19
N CYS A 19 -8.00 3.83 -5.25
CA CYS A 19 -7.85 2.71 -6.19
C CYS A 19 -7.17 1.57 -5.44
N ALA A 20 -7.95 0.55 -5.10
CA ALA A 20 -7.40 -0.77 -4.81
C ALA A 20 -6.57 -1.19 -6.03
N ALA A 21 -5.30 -1.47 -5.82
CA ALA A 21 -4.43 -1.91 -6.89
C ALA A 21 -4.70 -3.40 -7.15
N ALA A 22 -4.79 -3.78 -8.42
CA ALA A 22 -4.95 -5.17 -8.81
C ALA A 22 -3.70 -5.99 -8.42
N PRO A 23 -3.82 -7.30 -8.15
CA PRO A 23 -2.66 -8.16 -7.97
C PRO A 23 -1.76 -8.12 -9.22
N GLY A 24 -0.45 -8.06 -9.02
CA GLY A 24 0.55 -7.82 -10.07
C GLY A 24 0.76 -6.34 -10.42
N VAL A 25 0.27 -5.40 -9.61
CA VAL A 25 0.48 -3.95 -9.81
C VAL A 25 1.67 -3.46 -8.97
N SER A 26 2.60 -2.80 -9.66
CA SER A 26 3.63 -1.98 -9.02
C SER A 26 3.06 -0.63 -8.62
N CYS A 27 3.18 -0.29 -7.35
CA CYS A 27 2.85 1.02 -6.82
C CYS A 27 3.82 2.10 -7.32
N PRO A 28 3.37 3.35 -7.45
CA PRO A 28 4.27 4.47 -7.70
C PRO A 28 5.36 4.54 -6.62
N PRO A 29 6.65 4.64 -6.97
CA PRO A 29 7.73 4.67 -5.99
C PRO A 29 7.58 5.81 -4.97
N GLN A 30 7.90 5.52 -3.70
CA GLN A 30 7.90 6.48 -2.60
C GLN A 30 9.14 6.28 -1.74
N ASN A 31 9.82 7.37 -1.35
CA ASN A 31 10.95 7.35 -0.43
C ASN A 31 12.04 6.31 -0.79
N GLN A 32 12.39 6.19 -2.07
CA GLN A 32 13.37 5.22 -2.59
C GLN A 32 12.93 3.74 -2.47
N SER A 33 11.64 3.50 -2.20
CA SER A 33 11.04 2.18 -2.16
C SER A 33 9.94 2.03 -3.21
N GLN A 34 9.85 0.87 -3.81
CA GLN A 34 8.78 0.46 -4.69
C GLN A 34 8.06 -0.72 -4.03
N ILE A 35 6.73 -0.68 -4.04
CA ILE A 35 5.90 -1.79 -3.57
C ILE A 35 5.27 -2.48 -4.76
N ASP A 36 5.34 -3.80 -4.77
CA ASP A 36 4.62 -4.65 -5.70
C ASP A 36 3.55 -5.41 -4.93
N ILE A 37 2.29 -5.22 -5.32
CA ILE A 37 1.18 -5.98 -4.74
C ILE A 37 1.13 -7.32 -5.45
N VAL A 38 1.44 -8.37 -4.70
CA VAL A 38 1.55 -9.75 -5.22
C VAL A 38 0.16 -10.36 -5.30
N ASP A 39 -0.65 -10.22 -4.26
CA ASP A 39 -1.98 -10.79 -4.21
C ASP A 39 -2.95 -9.95 -3.35
N GLY A 40 -4.25 -10.10 -3.64
CA GLY A 40 -5.33 -9.62 -2.78
C GLY A 40 -5.63 -8.12 -2.81
N PRO A 41 -6.70 -7.69 -2.13
CA PRO A 41 -7.15 -6.30 -2.13
C PRO A 41 -6.37 -5.49 -1.08
N ILE A 42 -5.29 -4.86 -1.51
CA ILE A 42 -4.58 -3.83 -0.73
C ILE A 42 -4.33 -2.60 -1.60
N THR A 43 -4.38 -1.42 -1.00
CA THR A 43 -4.07 -0.17 -1.68
C THR A 43 -2.59 0.13 -1.54
N CYS A 44 -2.00 0.84 -2.49
CA CYS A 44 -0.60 1.25 -2.38
C CYS A 44 -0.34 2.07 -1.12
N GLY A 45 -1.27 2.95 -0.72
CA GLY A 45 -1.15 3.75 0.50
C GLY A 45 -1.08 2.88 1.76
N ASP A 46 -1.98 1.90 1.88
CA ASP A 46 -2.00 1.00 3.03
C ASP A 46 -0.77 0.08 3.06
N ALA A 47 -0.29 -0.35 1.89
CA ALA A 47 0.93 -1.15 1.78
C ALA A 47 2.16 -0.37 2.25
N TYR A 48 2.33 0.88 1.82
CA TYR A 48 3.42 1.76 2.28
C TYR A 48 3.31 2.07 3.77
N ALA A 49 2.11 2.34 4.27
CA ALA A 49 1.89 2.58 5.70
C ALA A 49 2.26 1.35 6.55
N THR A 50 1.90 0.15 6.08
CA THR A 50 2.25 -1.12 6.72
C THR A 50 3.76 -1.35 6.68
N ALA A 51 4.40 -1.18 5.53
CA ALA A 51 5.85 -1.33 5.38
C ALA A 51 6.64 -0.37 6.30
N ALA A 52 6.17 0.86 6.46
CA ALA A 52 6.83 1.88 7.29
C ALA A 52 6.85 1.54 8.79
N GLN A 53 6.01 0.61 9.25
CA GLN A 53 5.97 0.16 10.65
C GLN A 53 7.04 -0.90 10.94
N TYR A 54 7.64 -1.52 9.91
CA TYR A 54 8.62 -2.59 10.09
C TYR A 54 9.94 -2.06 10.66
N GLN A 55 10.44 -2.72 11.71
CA GLN A 55 11.68 -2.35 12.38
C GLN A 55 12.82 -3.27 11.94
N ALA A 56 13.77 -2.78 11.15
CA ALA A 56 14.86 -3.62 10.63
C ALA A 56 15.73 -4.27 11.71
N GLU A 57 15.87 -3.65 12.88
CA GLU A 57 16.63 -4.16 14.03
C GLU A 57 15.77 -4.99 15.02
N GLY A 58 14.50 -5.20 14.69
CA GLY A 58 13.54 -5.94 15.51
C GLY A 58 13.55 -7.45 15.24
N GLU A 59 12.42 -8.10 15.57
CA GLU A 59 12.23 -9.51 15.27
C GLU A 59 12.25 -9.77 13.77
N LYS A 60 12.74 -10.95 13.34
CA LYS A 60 12.78 -11.31 11.91
C LYS A 60 11.39 -11.27 11.26
N TYR A 61 10.39 -11.78 11.97
CA TYR A 61 8.99 -11.74 11.58
C TYR A 61 8.27 -10.79 12.52
N GLN A 62 7.59 -9.78 11.99
CA GLN A 62 6.86 -8.79 12.77
C GLN A 62 5.41 -8.78 12.34
N GLN A 63 4.51 -8.85 13.32
CA GLN A 63 3.09 -8.69 13.08
C GLN A 63 2.76 -7.20 13.01
N ILE A 64 2.30 -6.74 11.85
CA ILE A 64 1.92 -5.35 11.58
C ILE A 64 0.47 -5.35 11.10
N GLY A 65 -0.45 -5.09 12.02
CA GLY A 65 -1.88 -5.25 11.75
C GLY A 65 -2.22 -6.69 11.33
N PRO A 66 -2.90 -6.90 10.18
CA PRO A 66 -3.20 -8.25 9.68
C PRO A 66 -2.01 -8.91 8.98
N PHE A 67 -0.92 -8.19 8.73
CA PHE A 67 0.24 -8.71 7.99
C PHE A 67 1.30 -9.27 8.93
N THR A 68 1.88 -10.40 8.54
CA THR A 68 3.20 -10.81 9.00
C THR A 68 4.22 -10.33 7.98
N CYS A 69 5.11 -9.43 8.41
CA CYS A 69 6.16 -8.86 7.59
C CYS A 69 7.53 -9.42 7.98
N TYR A 70 8.37 -9.72 6.99
CA TYR A 70 9.72 -10.21 7.20
C TYR A 70 10.67 -9.76 6.09
N SER A 71 11.87 -9.35 6.46
CA SER A 71 12.94 -9.08 5.50
C SER A 71 13.56 -10.40 5.05
N GLY A 72 13.46 -10.72 3.76
CA GLY A 72 14.24 -11.80 3.17
C GLY A 72 15.68 -11.35 2.92
N THR A 73 16.67 -12.17 3.26
CA THR A 73 18.04 -12.01 2.75
C THR A 73 18.15 -12.57 1.32
N ALA A 74 17.23 -12.19 0.44
CA ALA A 74 17.27 -12.66 -0.93
C ALA A 74 18.50 -12.06 -1.62
N MET A 75 19.57 -12.85 -1.77
CA MET A 75 20.88 -12.42 -2.25
C MET A 75 20.91 -11.90 -3.71
N THR A 76 19.76 -11.82 -4.39
CA THR A 76 19.68 -11.65 -5.84
C THR A 76 18.88 -10.45 -6.34
N GLN A 77 18.25 -9.64 -5.47
CA GLN A 77 17.67 -8.33 -5.84
C GLN A 77 17.28 -7.57 -4.56
N PRO A 78 17.14 -6.24 -4.58
CA PRO A 78 16.96 -5.44 -3.36
C PRO A 78 15.50 -5.47 -2.87
N VAL A 79 14.88 -6.65 -2.80
CA VAL A 79 13.62 -6.85 -2.08
C VAL A 79 13.99 -6.89 -0.60
N VAL A 80 13.58 -5.84 0.11
CA VAL A 80 13.97 -5.60 1.50
C VAL A 80 12.93 -6.11 2.49
N LEU A 81 11.69 -6.33 2.05
CA LEU A 81 10.58 -6.70 2.92
C LEU A 81 9.47 -7.42 2.16
N ASN A 82 8.97 -8.52 2.70
CA ASN A 82 7.74 -9.17 2.25
C ASN A 82 6.70 -9.10 3.37
N CYS A 83 5.46 -8.78 3.03
CA CYS A 83 4.34 -8.73 3.97
C CYS A 83 3.19 -9.56 3.42
N THR A 84 2.74 -10.53 4.22
CA THR A 84 1.69 -11.47 3.83
C THR A 84 0.62 -11.55 4.90
N SER A 85 -0.61 -11.80 4.49
CA SER A 85 -1.79 -11.96 5.34
C SER A 85 -2.71 -13.00 4.69
N ASP A 86 -3.82 -13.36 5.37
CA ASP A 86 -4.79 -14.30 4.81
C ASP A 86 -5.48 -13.80 3.53
N SER A 87 -5.50 -12.47 3.31
CA SER A 87 -6.27 -11.86 2.22
C SER A 87 -5.43 -11.10 1.20
N ALA A 88 -4.18 -10.72 1.51
CA ALA A 88 -3.32 -9.94 0.64
C ALA A 88 -1.83 -10.16 0.90
N GLU A 89 -1.01 -9.92 -0.12
CA GLU A 89 0.44 -10.01 -0.09
C GLU A 89 1.07 -8.87 -0.90
N PHE A 90 2.16 -8.30 -0.39
CA PHE A 90 2.97 -7.34 -1.12
C PHE A 90 4.47 -7.49 -0.77
N ALA A 91 5.31 -7.05 -1.70
CA ALA A 91 6.75 -7.02 -1.57
C ALA A 91 7.26 -5.58 -1.70
N VAL A 92 8.32 -5.25 -0.96
CA VAL A 92 8.99 -3.95 -1.00
C VAL A 92 10.38 -4.13 -1.56
N SER A 93 10.73 -3.35 -2.57
CA SER A 93 12.06 -3.27 -3.14
C SER A 93 12.64 -1.86 -3.04
N THR A 94 13.97 -1.73 -2.99
CA THR A 94 14.60 -0.41 -3.15
C THR A 94 14.74 -0.08 -4.63
N VAL A 95 14.38 1.13 -5.02
CA VAL A 95 14.65 1.62 -6.38
C VAL A 95 16.04 2.29 -6.41
N PRO A 96 16.96 1.83 -7.28
CA PRO A 96 18.23 2.53 -7.45
C PRO A 96 17.96 3.93 -8.00
N GLN A 97 18.53 4.95 -7.37
CA GLN A 97 18.56 6.32 -7.88
C GLN A 97 19.34 6.28 -9.21
N GLN A 98 18.66 6.48 -10.35
CA GLN A 98 19.32 6.74 -11.62
C GLN A 98 19.69 8.22 -11.73
#